data_AF-A0A7U6JEL5-F1
#
_entry.id   AF-A0A7U6JEL5-F1
#
_cell.length_a   1.000
_cell.length_b   1.000
_cell.length_c   1.000
_cell.angle_alpha   90.00
_cell.angle_beta   90.00
_cell.angle_gamma   90.00
#
_symmetry.space_group_name_H-M   'P 1'
#
loop_
_entity.id
_entity.type
_entity.pdbx_description
1 polymer ?
#
loop_
_entity_poly.entity_id
_entity_poly.type
_entity_poly.pdbx_seq_one_letter_code
_entity_poly.pdbx_strand_id
1 'polypeptide(L)'
;MKNSLQRKKKPSSILNYALNLLSRKDYSEYELRGKLSTYFDSGIEEVIFKLKERGLLSDERYALRLIDRYIKKKYGFLKIKVELEKRGLREFNDILSNLYTDDLEKENIKYFLHKKPKEKLYAYLIQKGFRPHIVQEVLAEKNNLGR
;
A
#
# COMPACT_ATOMS: atom_id res chain seq x y z
N MET A 1 1.29 -3.34 36.31
CA MET A 1 1.96 -4.54 35.76
C MET A 1 2.87 -4.08 34.62
N LYS A 2 4.19 -4.09 34.83
CA LYS A 2 5.19 -3.59 33.88
C LYS A 2 5.29 -4.60 32.72
N ASN A 3 4.80 -4.24 31.54
CA ASN A 3 4.97 -5.05 30.34
C ASN A 3 6.43 -4.91 29.90
N SER A 4 7.19 -5.98 30.08
CA SER A 4 8.61 -6.05 29.80
C SER A 4 8.88 -5.82 28.31
N LEU A 5 9.46 -4.67 27.98
CA LEU A 5 10.17 -4.46 26.73
C LEU A 5 11.36 -5.43 26.72
N GLN A 6 11.13 -6.66 26.24
CA GLN A 6 12.22 -7.58 25.92
C GLN A 6 13.14 -6.87 24.93
N ARG A 7 14.35 -6.50 25.38
CA ARG A 7 15.42 -6.02 24.50
C ARG A 7 15.66 -7.11 23.46
N LYS A 8 15.19 -6.90 22.22
CA LYS A 8 15.47 -7.83 21.12
C LYS A 8 16.98 -7.92 20.94
N LYS A 9 17.53 -9.13 21.11
CA LYS A 9 18.96 -9.41 20.88
C LYS A 9 19.30 -9.04 19.43
N LYS A 10 20.36 -8.24 19.25
CA LYS A 10 20.89 -7.88 17.92
C LYS A 10 21.16 -9.18 17.14
N PRO A 11 20.59 -9.36 15.93
CA PRO A 11 20.88 -10.54 15.13
C PRO A 11 22.37 -10.59 14.77
N SER A 12 22.96 -11.78 14.72
CA SER A 12 24.40 -11.95 14.43
C SER A 12 24.76 -11.74 12.96
N SER A 13 23.78 -11.82 12.05
CA SER A 13 23.98 -11.66 10.61
C SER A 13 22.85 -10.83 10.00
N ILE A 14 23.24 -9.81 9.22
CA ILE A 14 22.32 -8.94 8.48
C ILE A 14 21.51 -9.78 7.50
N LEU A 15 22.18 -10.67 6.75
CA LEU A 15 21.54 -11.53 5.76
C LEU A 15 20.52 -12.48 6.41
N ASN A 16 20.88 -13.15 7.51
CA ASN A 16 19.95 -14.06 8.19
C ASN A 16 18.75 -13.30 8.76
N TYR A 17 18.97 -12.09 9.26
CA TYR A 17 17.87 -11.24 9.72
C TYR A 17 16.96 -10.83 8.57
N ALA A 18 17.51 -10.39 7.44
CA ALA A 18 16.75 -10.03 6.25
C ALA A 18 15.93 -11.21 5.71
N LEU A 19 16.53 -12.41 5.63
CA LEU A 19 15.85 -13.63 5.19
C LEU A 19 14.70 -14.02 6.14
N ASN A 20 14.87 -13.89 7.45
CA ASN A 20 13.81 -14.13 8.43
C ASN A 20 12.69 -13.05 8.36
N LEU A 21 13.00 -11.83 7.96
CA LEU A 21 11.97 -10.83 7.69
C LEU A 21 11.17 -11.23 6.44
N LEU A 22 11.87 -11.49 5.33
CA LEU A 22 11.28 -11.83 4.03
C LEU A 22 10.50 -13.15 4.05
N SER A 23 10.85 -14.10 4.92
CA SER A 23 10.10 -15.36 5.07
C SER A 23 8.72 -15.19 5.69
N ARG A 24 8.47 -14.08 6.40
CA ARG A 24 7.19 -13.84 7.10
C ARG A 24 6.22 -13.02 6.26
N LYS A 25 6.75 -12.10 5.46
CA LYS A 25 5.98 -11.25 4.55
C LYS A 25 6.91 -10.58 3.56
N ASP A 26 6.31 -10.06 2.50
CA ASP A 26 7.01 -9.17 1.58
C ASP A 26 7.36 -7.83 2.25
N TYR A 27 8.46 -7.23 1.79
CA TYR A 27 8.89 -5.88 2.14
C TYR A 27 9.22 -5.13 0.86
N SER A 28 8.97 -3.82 0.86
CA SER A 28 9.70 -2.91 -0.03
C SER A 28 11.16 -2.81 0.42
N GLU A 29 12.05 -2.41 -0.48
CA GLU A 29 13.44 -2.11 -0.16
C GLU A 29 13.53 -1.06 0.95
N TYR A 30 12.74 0.00 0.87
CA TYR A 30 12.64 1.04 1.89
C TYR A 30 12.28 0.48 3.28
N GLU A 31 11.23 -0.34 3.37
CA GLU A 31 10.83 -0.95 4.64
C GLU A 31 11.89 -1.92 5.17
N LEU A 32 12.53 -2.70 4.29
CA LEU A 32 13.57 -3.64 4.69
C LEU A 32 14.79 -2.89 5.22
N ARG A 33 15.24 -1.84 4.53
CA ARG A 33 16.35 -0.97 4.97
C ARG A 33 16.08 -0.38 6.35
N GLY A 34 14.89 0.17 6.59
CA GLY A 34 14.52 0.71 7.89
C GLY A 34 14.50 -0.34 9.01
N LYS A 35 14.21 -1.61 8.71
CA LYS A 35 14.33 -2.70 9.69
C LYS A 35 15.78 -3.09 9.96
N LEU A 36 16.61 -3.16 8.92
CA LEU A 36 18.02 -3.52 9.06
C LEU A 36 18.79 -2.43 9.81
N SER A 37 18.54 -1.16 9.52
CA SER A 37 19.21 -0.02 10.17
C SER A 37 18.89 0.12 11.66
N THR A 38 17.88 -0.61 12.17
CA THR A 38 17.60 -0.65 13.62
C THR A 38 18.69 -1.39 14.40
N TYR A 39 19.45 -2.28 13.74
CA TYR A 39 20.44 -3.14 14.41
C TYR A 39 21.85 -3.04 13.80
N PHE A 40 21.98 -2.53 12.58
CA PHE A 40 23.22 -2.56 11.81
C PHE A 40 23.52 -1.18 11.22
N ASP A 41 24.76 -0.73 11.37
CA ASP A 41 25.21 0.59 10.90
C ASP A 41 25.92 0.52 9.54
N SER A 42 26.31 -0.68 9.09
CA SER A 42 27.03 -0.92 7.84
C SER A 42 26.65 -2.27 7.22
N GLY A 43 27.02 -2.50 5.95
CA GLY A 43 26.78 -3.77 5.23
C GLY A 43 25.34 -3.98 4.72
N ILE A 44 24.43 -3.02 4.94
CA ILE A 44 23.04 -3.10 4.48
C ILE A 44 22.98 -3.12 2.95
N GLU A 45 23.71 -2.23 2.28
CA GLU A 45 23.71 -2.13 0.80
C GLU A 45 24.07 -3.46 0.13
N GLU A 46 25.12 -4.12 0.62
CA GLU A 46 25.60 -5.39 0.08
C GLU A 46 24.53 -6.49 0.22
N VAL A 47 23.84 -6.52 1.36
CA VAL A 47 22.75 -7.48 1.58
C VAL A 47 21.54 -7.17 0.71
N ILE A 48 21.15 -5.89 0.57
CA ILE A 48 20.06 -5.49 -0.31
C ILE A 48 20.37 -5.90 -1.76
N PHE A 49 21.58 -5.61 -2.23
CA PHE A 49 22.03 -6.03 -3.57
C PHE A 49 21.93 -7.55 -3.75
N LYS A 50 22.50 -8.34 -2.82
CA LYS A 50 22.43 -9.81 -2.87
C LYS A 50 20.99 -10.35 -2.88
N LEU A 51 20.08 -9.72 -2.15
CA LEU A 51 18.67 -10.12 -2.11
C LEU A 51 17.95 -9.79 -3.42
N LYS A 52 18.26 -8.65 -4.05
CA LYS A 52 17.70 -8.28 -5.36
C LYS A 52 18.23 -9.19 -6.46
N GLU A 53 19.53 -9.45 -6.50
CA GLU A 53 20.17 -10.37 -7.46
C GLU A 53 19.57 -11.78 -7.40
N ARG A 54 19.25 -12.26 -6.20
CA ARG A 54 18.60 -13.57 -6.00
C ARG A 54 17.09 -13.55 -6.24
N GLY A 55 16.54 -12.41 -6.63
CA GLY A 55 15.09 -12.24 -6.82
C GLY A 55 14.28 -12.36 -5.53
N LEU A 56 14.88 -12.24 -4.35
CA LEU A 56 14.18 -12.31 -3.05
C LEU A 56 13.58 -10.96 -2.63
N LEU A 57 14.05 -9.86 -3.21
CA LEU A 57 13.54 -8.51 -3.00
C LEU A 57 13.24 -7.85 -4.35
N SER A 58 12.07 -7.24 -4.50
CA SER A 58 11.67 -6.52 -5.72
C SER A 58 10.54 -5.55 -5.40
N ASP A 59 10.84 -4.26 -5.55
CA ASP A 59 9.87 -3.19 -5.33
C ASP A 59 8.76 -3.19 -6.38
N GLU A 60 9.08 -3.55 -7.63
CA GLU A 60 8.08 -3.71 -8.68
C GLU A 60 7.04 -4.78 -8.33
N ARG A 61 7.49 -6.00 -8.00
CA ARG A 61 6.56 -7.07 -7.61
C ARG A 61 5.78 -6.71 -6.36
N TYR A 62 6.41 -6.01 -5.41
CA TYR A 62 5.75 -5.56 -4.20
C TYR A 62 4.67 -4.51 -4.50
N ALA A 63 4.98 -3.49 -5.31
CA ALA A 63 4.08 -2.41 -5.69
C ALA A 63 2.85 -2.95 -6.43
N LEU A 64 3.03 -3.83 -7.42
CA LEU A 64 1.94 -4.46 -8.16
C LEU A 64 1.00 -5.24 -7.22
N ARG A 65 1.55 -6.06 -6.31
CA ARG A 65 0.75 -6.78 -5.30
C ARG A 65 0.04 -5.85 -4.33
N LEU A 66 0.67 -4.73 -3.95
CA LEU A 66 0.06 -3.73 -3.08
C LEU A 66 -1.13 -3.06 -3.77
N ILE A 67 -0.96 -2.61 -5.01
CA ILE A 67 -2.00 -1.99 -5.83
C ILE A 67 -3.19 -2.95 -5.96
N ASP A 68 -2.95 -4.17 -6.44
CA ASP A 68 -3.99 -5.21 -6.60
C ASP A 68 -4.74 -5.49 -5.29
N ARG A 69 -4.02 -5.62 -4.17
CA ARG A 69 -4.63 -5.82 -2.84
C ARG A 69 -5.57 -4.69 -2.46
N TYR A 70 -5.20 -3.43 -2.71
CA TYR A 70 -6.03 -2.30 -2.36
C TYR A 70 -7.23 -2.13 -3.31
N ILE A 71 -7.04 -2.43 -4.60
CA ILE A 71 -8.13 -2.52 -5.59
C ILE A 71 -9.17 -3.54 -5.13
N LYS A 72 -8.75 -4.77 -4.79
CA LYS A 72 -9.65 -5.83 -4.31
C LYS A 72 -10.40 -5.44 -3.04
N LYS A 73 -9.77 -4.63 -2.17
CA LYS A 73 -10.39 -4.07 -0.96
C LYS A 73 -11.23 -2.81 -1.23
N LYS A 74 -11.39 -2.41 -2.50
CA LYS A 74 -12.17 -1.25 -2.94
C LYS A 74 -11.73 0.03 -2.20
N TYR A 75 -10.42 0.30 -2.21
CA TYR A 75 -9.84 1.58 -1.79
C TYR A 75 -9.65 2.48 -3.02
N GLY A 76 -9.81 3.79 -2.83
CA GLY A 76 -9.66 4.75 -3.92
C GLY A 76 -8.21 5.09 -4.26
N PHE A 77 -8.03 5.71 -5.43
CA PHE A 77 -6.72 5.99 -6.01
C PHE A 77 -5.77 6.70 -5.04
N LEU A 78 -6.26 7.74 -4.35
CA LEU A 78 -5.45 8.56 -3.44
C LEU A 78 -4.95 7.74 -2.24
N LYS A 79 -5.75 6.78 -1.76
CA LYS A 79 -5.32 5.89 -0.68
C LYS A 79 -4.20 4.98 -1.16
N ILE A 80 -4.30 4.41 -2.37
CA ILE A 80 -3.27 3.53 -2.91
C ILE A 80 -1.97 4.29 -3.12
N LYS A 81 -2.04 5.49 -3.72
CA LYS A 81 -0.90 6.39 -3.93
C LYS A 81 -0.15 6.68 -2.62
N VAL A 82 -0.88 7.09 -1.58
CA VAL A 82 -0.27 7.36 -0.26
C VAL A 82 0.41 6.13 0.33
N GLU A 83 -0.15 4.94 0.13
CA GLU A 83 0.42 3.70 0.66
C GLU A 83 1.66 3.24 -0.11
N LEU A 84 1.75 3.54 -1.41
CA LEU A 84 2.99 3.38 -2.20
C LEU A 84 4.07 4.34 -1.69
N GLU A 85 3.77 5.63 -1.61
CA GLU A 85 4.74 6.66 -1.20
C GLU A 85 5.27 6.43 0.23
N LYS A 86 4.41 6.00 1.16
CA LYS A 86 4.82 5.62 2.53
C LYS A 86 5.84 4.48 2.59
N ARG A 87 5.98 3.72 1.50
CA ARG A 87 6.88 2.57 1.39
C ARG A 87 8.02 2.83 0.41
N GLY A 88 8.26 4.09 0.04
CA GLY A 88 9.34 4.47 -0.88
C GLY A 88 9.03 4.16 -2.35
N LEU A 89 7.79 3.82 -2.70
CA LEU A 89 7.41 3.32 -4.03
C LEU A 89 6.83 4.42 -4.93
N ARG A 90 7.34 5.65 -4.81
CA ARG A 90 6.81 6.80 -5.55
C ARG A 90 6.93 6.62 -7.07
N GLU A 91 7.98 5.95 -7.54
CA GLU A 91 8.22 5.66 -8.95
C GLU A 91 7.13 4.78 -9.59
N PHE A 92 6.33 4.07 -8.78
CA PHE A 92 5.23 3.23 -9.26
C PHE A 92 3.88 3.97 -9.39
N ASN A 93 3.86 5.30 -9.20
CA ASN A 93 2.64 6.10 -9.33
C ASN A 93 2.07 6.10 -10.77
N ASP A 94 2.92 6.00 -11.79
CA ASP A 94 2.48 5.93 -13.18
C ASP A 94 1.83 4.57 -13.49
N ILE A 95 2.41 3.49 -12.95
CA ILE A 95 1.82 2.15 -13.01
C ILE A 95 0.46 2.12 -12.32
N LEU A 96 0.33 2.76 -11.13
CA LEU A 96 -0.97 2.92 -10.47
C LEU A 96 -1.97 3.65 -11.38
N SER A 97 -1.55 4.72 -12.05
CA SER A 97 -2.42 5.50 -12.94
C SER A 97 -2.92 4.70 -14.13
N ASN A 98 -2.10 3.79 -14.66
CA ASN A 98 -2.50 2.89 -15.74
C ASN A 98 -3.43 1.76 -15.27
N LEU A 99 -3.22 1.22 -14.08
CA LEU A 99 -4.01 0.09 -13.54
C LEU A 99 -5.32 0.54 -12.88
N TYR A 100 -5.38 1.75 -12.34
CA TYR A 100 -6.51 2.27 -11.58
C TYR A 100 -7.20 3.40 -12.34
N THR A 101 -7.95 3.02 -13.38
CA THR A 101 -8.65 3.94 -14.27
C THR A 101 -9.84 4.62 -13.58
N ASP A 102 -10.32 5.70 -14.18
CA ASP A 102 -11.54 6.39 -13.75
C ASP A 102 -12.75 5.44 -13.73
N ASP A 103 -12.90 4.59 -14.75
CA ASP A 103 -13.99 3.62 -14.83
C ASP A 103 -13.94 2.58 -13.71
N LEU A 104 -12.76 2.03 -13.42
CA LEU A 104 -12.59 1.12 -12.29
C LEU A 104 -12.91 1.83 -10.97
N GLU A 105 -12.52 3.10 -10.82
CA GLU A 105 -12.86 3.87 -9.63
C GLU A 105 -14.35 4.10 -9.48
N LYS A 106 -15.04 4.45 -10.58
CA LYS A 106 -16.50 4.58 -10.63
C LYS A 106 -17.20 3.29 -10.23
N GLU A 107 -16.76 2.14 -10.77
CA GLU A 107 -17.27 0.82 -10.41
C GLU A 107 -17.09 0.54 -8.90
N ASN A 108 -15.91 0.83 -8.37
CA ASN A 108 -15.60 0.66 -6.95
C ASN A 108 -16.45 1.57 -6.05
N ILE A 109 -16.77 2.79 -6.49
CA ILE A 109 -17.68 3.69 -5.77
C ILE A 109 -19.12 3.15 -5.82
N LYS A 110 -19.57 2.67 -6.98
CA LYS A 110 -20.92 2.11 -7.19
C LYS A 110 -21.25 1.01 -6.19
N TYR A 111 -20.27 0.17 -5.85
CA TYR A 111 -20.38 -0.86 -4.81
C TYR A 111 -20.85 -0.35 -3.43
N PHE A 112 -20.54 0.90 -3.08
CA PHE A 112 -20.87 1.48 -1.77
C PHE A 112 -22.17 2.28 -1.75
N LEU A 113 -22.79 2.56 -2.92
CA LEU A 113 -23.94 3.46 -3.03
C LEU A 113 -25.16 3.03 -2.20
N HIS A 114 -25.28 1.74 -1.91
CA HIS A 114 -26.37 1.16 -1.11
C HIS A 114 -25.90 0.67 0.27
N LYS A 115 -24.60 0.77 0.56
CA LYS A 115 -24.01 0.29 1.83
C LYS A 115 -23.97 1.36 2.92
N LYS A 116 -24.23 2.62 2.56
CA LYS A 116 -24.19 3.77 3.47
C LYS A 116 -25.34 4.73 3.17
N PRO A 117 -25.87 5.41 4.21
CA PRO A 117 -26.86 6.47 4.01
C PRO A 117 -26.23 7.67 3.27
N LYS A 118 -27.04 8.40 2.50
CA LYS A 118 -26.60 9.43 1.55
C LYS A 118 -25.76 10.52 2.23
N GLU A 119 -26.14 10.90 3.44
CA GLU A 119 -25.53 11.97 4.24
C GLU A 119 -24.11 11.61 4.69
N LYS A 120 -23.81 10.32 4.83
CA LYS A 120 -22.49 9.82 5.26
C LYS A 120 -21.65 9.23 4.13
N LEU A 121 -22.27 8.97 2.98
CA LEU A 121 -21.64 8.28 1.86
C LEU A 121 -20.46 9.07 1.28
N TYR A 122 -20.61 10.37 1.07
CA TYR A 122 -19.53 11.21 0.55
C TYR A 122 -18.29 11.16 1.46
N ALA A 123 -18.47 11.47 2.75
CA ALA A 123 -17.38 11.46 3.73
C ALA A 123 -16.70 10.08 3.83
N TYR A 124 -17.50 8.99 3.79
CA TYR A 124 -16.98 7.63 3.76
C TYR A 124 -16.09 7.36 2.54
N LEU A 125 -16.50 7.79 1.35
CA LEU A 125 -15.74 7.61 0.11
C LEU A 125 -14.43 8.41 0.13
N ILE A 126 -14.46 9.64 0.65
CA ILE A 126 -13.24 10.45 0.81
C ILE A 126 -12.26 9.81 1.80
N GLN A 127 -12.75 9.29 2.93
CA GLN A 127 -11.90 8.56 3.89
C GLN A 127 -11.33 7.26 3.32
N LYS A 128 -12.06 6.63 2.38
CA LYS A 128 -11.58 5.49 1.57
C LYS A 128 -10.55 5.89 0.50
N GLY A 129 -10.34 7.20 0.29
CA GLY A 129 -9.35 7.77 -0.62
C GLY A 129 -9.77 7.79 -2.09
N PHE A 130 -11.07 7.78 -2.37
CA PHE A 130 -11.57 7.98 -3.73
C PHE A 130 -11.34 9.43 -4.18
N ARG A 131 -11.05 9.63 -5.48
CA ARG A 131 -10.87 10.98 -6.02
C ARG A 131 -12.17 11.79 -5.92
N PRO A 132 -12.14 13.02 -5.37
CA PRO A 132 -13.35 13.79 -5.13
C PRO A 132 -14.23 14.03 -6.37
N HIS A 133 -13.61 14.31 -7.53
CA HIS A 133 -14.36 14.57 -8.77
C HIS A 133 -15.10 13.31 -9.27
N ILE A 134 -14.47 12.12 -9.21
CA ILE A 134 -15.13 10.86 -9.58
C ILE A 134 -16.28 10.54 -8.62
N VAL A 135 -16.11 10.81 -7.31
CA VAL A 135 -17.19 10.65 -6.34
C VAL A 135 -18.37 11.56 -6.67
N GLN A 136 -18.11 12.84 -6.97
CA GLN A 136 -19.16 13.79 -7.33
C GLN A 136 -19.91 13.37 -8.60
N GLU A 137 -19.19 12.93 -9.63
CA GLU A 137 -19.76 12.43 -10.88
C GLU A 137 -20.73 11.26 -10.64
N VAL A 138 -20.28 10.21 -9.93
CA VAL A 138 -21.11 9.03 -9.65
C VAL A 138 -22.33 9.36 -8.79
N LEU A 139 -22.19 10.28 -7.83
CA LEU A 139 -23.32 10.70 -6.99
C LEU A 139 -24.33 11.56 -7.76
N ALA A 140 -23.88 12.37 -8.73
CA ALA A 140 -24.75 13.14 -9.61
C ALA A 140 -25.55 12.22 -10.54
N GLU A 141 -24.90 11.23 -11.18
CA GLU A 141 -25.55 10.20 -12.00
C GLU A 141 -26.69 9.49 -11.25
N LYS A 142 -26.43 9.08 -9.99
CA LYS A 142 -27.42 8.42 -9.14
C LYS A 142 -28.66 9.28 -8.88
N ASN A 143 -28.49 10.58 -8.67
CA ASN A 143 -29.61 11.48 -8.40
C ASN A 143 -30.46 11.74 -9.66
N ASN A 144 -29.86 11.65 -10.85
CA ASN A 144 -30.57 11.83 -12.12
C ASN A 144 -31.38 10.59 -12.53
N LEU A 145 -30.95 9.38 -12.14
CA LEU A 145 -31.65 8.12 -12.40
C LEU A 145 -32.81 7.83 -11.43
N GLY A 146 -32.92 8.59 -10.33
CA GLY A 146 -33.98 8.45 -9.32
C GLY A 146 -35.12 9.46 -9.46
N ARG A 147 -35.20 10.15 -10.60
CA ARG A 147 -36.31 11.03 -10.99
C ARG A 147 -37.16 10.36 -12.05
#